data_AF-A0A1F9FWN1-F1
#
_entry.id   AF-A0A1F9FWN1-F1
#
_cell.length_a   1.000
_cell.length_b   1.000
_cell.length_c   1.000
_cell.angle_alpha   90.00
_cell.angle_beta   90.00
_cell.angle_gamma   90.00
#
_symmetry.space_group_name_H-M   'P 1'
#
loop_
_entity.id
_entity.type
_entity.pdbx_description
1 polymer ?
#
loop_
_entity_poly.entity_id
_entity_poly.type
_entity_poly.pdbx_seq_one_letter_code
_entity_poly.pdbx_strand_id
1 'polypeptide(L)'
;MSAKRSDREEELLKEGWTKQFLASGPRLQEAAELYKSMGLEVHLEPARAEDLACSECHVEQSSATIEGWYVIYTRPREKAEDGPSEEEELW
;
A
#
# COMPACT_ATOMS: atom_id res chain seq x y z
N MET A 1 -3.54 16.03 17.14
CA MET A 1 -2.46 16.41 16.22
C MET A 1 -2.77 15.74 14.89
N SER A 2 -3.21 16.46 13.86
CA SER A 2 -3.43 15.85 12.55
C SER A 2 -2.07 15.62 11.91
N ALA A 3 -1.67 14.38 11.67
CA ALA A 3 -0.48 14.09 10.89
C ALA A 3 -0.63 14.78 9.53
N LYS A 4 0.38 15.56 9.13
CA LYS A 4 0.38 16.25 7.84
C LYS A 4 0.61 15.18 6.76
N ARG A 5 -0.29 15.10 5.80
CA ARG A 5 -0.15 14.21 4.63
C ARG A 5 0.86 14.82 3.66
N SER A 6 1.66 13.99 3.01
CA SER A 6 2.58 14.44 1.97
C SER A 6 1.81 14.71 0.67
N ASP A 7 2.33 15.59 -0.20
CA ASP A 7 1.73 15.86 -1.51
C ASP A 7 1.53 14.56 -2.31
N ARG A 8 2.49 13.63 -2.19
CA ARG A 8 2.45 12.33 -2.85
C ARG A 8 1.33 11.44 -2.32
N GLU A 9 1.09 11.44 -1.01
CA GLU A 9 -0.06 10.74 -0.43
C GLU A 9 -1.36 11.35 -0.95
N GLU A 10 -1.47 12.68 -1.01
CA GLU A 10 -2.68 13.35 -1.52
C GLU A 10 -2.96 13.03 -2.99
N GLU A 11 -1.94 12.94 -3.84
CA GLU A 11 -2.06 12.48 -5.23
C GLU A 11 -2.62 11.07 -5.32
N LEU A 12 -2.02 10.11 -4.60
CA LEU A 12 -2.46 8.72 -4.60
C LEU A 12 -3.91 8.60 -4.12
N LEU A 13 -4.29 9.31 -3.05
CA LEU A 13 -5.66 9.33 -2.57
C LEU A 13 -6.65 9.89 -3.62
N LYS A 14 -6.25 10.91 -4.40
CA LYS A 14 -7.08 11.46 -5.49
C LYS A 14 -7.23 10.49 -6.67
N GLU A 15 -6.22 9.65 -6.91
CA GLU A 15 -6.25 8.57 -7.91
C GLU A 15 -7.05 7.33 -7.46
N GLY A 16 -7.69 7.38 -6.28
CA GLY A 16 -8.51 6.30 -5.76
C GLY A 16 -7.73 5.23 -4.98
N TRP A 17 -6.45 5.47 -4.68
CA TRP A 17 -5.69 4.60 -3.80
C TRP A 17 -6.11 4.78 -2.34
N THR A 18 -6.12 3.69 -1.59
CA THR A 18 -6.34 3.67 -0.14
C THR A 18 -5.02 3.33 0.55
N LYS A 19 -4.57 4.19 1.47
CA LYS A 19 -3.38 3.95 2.29
C LYS A 19 -3.67 2.84 3.31
N GLN A 20 -2.85 1.78 3.29
CA GLN A 20 -2.94 0.69 4.26
C GLN A 20 -1.97 0.91 5.42
N PHE A 21 -0.76 0.34 5.35
CA PHE A 21 0.23 0.46 6.41
C PHE A 21 1.65 0.44 5.85
N LEU A 22 2.58 0.91 6.68
CA LEU A 22 4.01 0.87 6.45
C LEU A 22 4.55 -0.54 6.78
N ALA A 23 5.33 -1.13 5.88
CA ALA A 23 5.93 -2.45 6.08
C ALA A 23 7.30 -2.59 5.40
N SER A 24 8.04 -3.61 5.83
CA SER A 24 9.32 -4.03 5.25
C SER A 24 9.45 -5.55 5.30
N GLY A 25 10.42 -6.10 4.56
CA GLY A 25 10.77 -7.52 4.62
C GLY A 25 9.60 -8.48 4.28
N PRO A 26 9.51 -9.64 4.95
CA PRO A 26 8.49 -10.66 4.66
C PRO A 26 7.06 -10.14 4.77
N ARG A 27 6.77 -9.30 5.79
CA ARG A 27 5.44 -8.72 5.99
C ARG A 27 4.97 -7.88 4.81
N LEU A 28 5.89 -7.14 4.17
CA LEU A 28 5.58 -6.36 2.97
C LEU A 28 5.17 -7.27 1.81
N GLN A 29 5.93 -8.36 1.60
CA GLN A 29 5.69 -9.31 0.53
C GLN A 29 4.36 -10.04 0.75
N GLU A 30 4.15 -10.61 1.94
CA GLU A 30 2.92 -11.33 2.31
C GLU A 30 1.68 -10.45 2.17
N ALA A 31 1.73 -9.20 2.63
CA ALA A 31 0.60 -8.27 2.51
C ALA A 31 0.31 -7.91 1.05
N ALA A 32 1.35 -7.65 0.24
CA ALA A 32 1.18 -7.34 -1.16
C ALA A 32 0.58 -8.52 -1.96
N GLU A 33 1.02 -9.75 -1.67
CA GLU A 33 0.47 -10.97 -2.29
C GLU A 33 -0.97 -11.22 -1.87
N LEU A 34 -1.28 -11.05 -0.58
CA LEU A 34 -2.64 -11.17 -0.06
C LEU A 34 -3.59 -10.20 -0.77
N TYR A 35 -3.26 -8.91 -0.84
CA TYR A 35 -4.11 -7.93 -1.53
C TYR A 35 -4.29 -8.24 -3.01
N LYS A 36 -3.23 -8.68 -3.71
CA LYS A 36 -3.34 -9.13 -5.10
C LYS A 36 -4.27 -10.33 -5.25
N SER A 37 -4.21 -11.31 -4.35
CA SER A 37 -5.11 -12.49 -4.36
C SER A 37 -6.58 -12.12 -4.12
N MET A 38 -6.85 -11.02 -3.42
CA MET A 38 -8.19 -10.47 -3.23
C MET A 38 -8.69 -9.67 -4.44
N GLY A 39 -7.92 -9.62 -5.54
CA GLY A 39 -8.26 -8.88 -6.75
C GLY A 39 -8.02 -7.37 -6.65
N LEU A 40 -7.21 -6.92 -5.70
CA LEU A 40 -6.84 -5.51 -5.56
C LEU A 40 -5.57 -5.21 -6.36
N GLU A 41 -5.46 -3.98 -6.84
CA GLU A 41 -4.18 -3.42 -7.27
C GLU A 41 -3.38 -2.98 -6.05
N VAL A 42 -2.05 -3.14 -6.13
CA VAL A 42 -1.12 -2.79 -5.06
C VAL A 42 -0.06 -1.83 -5.58
N HIS A 43 0.05 -0.67 -4.94
CA HIS A 43 1.13 0.31 -5.15
C HIS A 43 2.00 0.37 -3.91
N LEU A 44 3.32 0.26 -4.10
CA LEU A 44 4.31 0.33 -3.02
C LEU A 44 5.06 1.65 -3.15
N GLU A 45 4.80 2.58 -2.23
CA GLU A 45 5.49 3.88 -2.20
C GLU A 45 6.68 3.79 -1.22
N PRO A 46 7.91 4.16 -1.63
CA PRO A 46 9.05 4.21 -0.72
C PRO A 46 8.77 5.09 0.51
N ALA A 47 9.03 4.57 1.70
CA ALA A 47 8.76 5.28 2.93
C ALA A 47 9.72 6.46 3.12
N ARG A 48 9.22 7.57 3.67
CA ARG A 48 10.03 8.71 4.11
C ARG A 48 10.17 8.72 5.63
N ALA A 49 11.12 9.51 6.14
CA ALA A 49 11.29 9.69 7.59
C ALA A 49 9.99 10.15 8.28
N GLU A 50 9.18 10.96 7.61
CA GLU A 50 7.89 11.44 8.10
C GLU A 50 6.82 10.34 8.21
N ASP A 51 6.95 9.23 7.47
CA ASP A 51 6.04 8.08 7.54
C ASP A 51 6.32 7.21 8.78
N LEU A 52 7.51 7.31 9.37
CA LEU A 52 7.83 6.63 10.61
C LEU A 52 7.25 7.39 11.80
N ALA A 53 6.36 6.75 12.55
CA ALA A 53 5.80 7.29 13.79
C ALA A 53 6.80 7.39 14.95
N CYS A 54 8.06 7.01 14.73
CA CYS A 54 9.09 6.81 15.76
C CYS A 54 10.23 7.80 15.55
N SER A 55 10.38 8.75 16.47
CA SER A 55 11.44 9.76 16.46
C SER A 55 12.85 9.19 16.63
N GLU A 56 12.98 8.01 17.24
CA GLU A 56 14.24 7.27 17.43
C GLU A 56 14.58 6.40 16.21
N CYS A 57 13.60 6.14 15.34
CA CYS A 57 13.77 5.34 14.13
C CYS A 57 14.26 6.20 12.96
N HIS A 58 14.62 7.45 13.23
CA HIS A 58 15.30 8.34 12.30
C HIS A 58 16.68 7.75 12.01
N VAL A 59 16.74 6.88 11.01
CA VAL A 59 18.02 6.41 10.50
C VAL A 59 18.69 7.65 9.91
N GLU A 60 19.93 7.97 10.33
CA GLU A 60 20.81 8.92 9.63
C GLU A 60 21.09 8.37 8.22
N GLN A 61 20.10 8.44 7.34
CA GLN A 61 20.21 8.12 5.93
C GLN A 61 20.23 9.44 5.18
N SER A 62 21.22 9.62 4.32
CA SER A 62 21.36 10.79 3.45
C SER A 62 20.26 10.89 2.38
N SER A 63 19.45 9.84 2.23
CA SER A 63 18.33 9.77 1.30
C SER A 63 17.03 10.24 1.96
N ALA A 64 16.21 10.95 1.17
CA ALA A 64 14.86 11.35 1.58
C ALA A 64 13.91 10.16 1.84
N THR A 65 14.30 8.94 1.44
CA THR A 65 13.55 7.69 1.58
C THR A 65 14.33 6.69 2.41
N ILE A 66 13.62 5.82 3.13
CA ILE A 66 14.18 4.77 3.99
C ILE A 66 14.26 3.48 3.18
N GLU A 67 15.48 2.97 2.99
CA GLU A 67 15.70 1.76 2.22
C GLU A 67 14.94 0.54 2.80
N GLY A 68 14.27 -0.22 1.93
CA GLY A 68 13.56 -1.45 2.31
C GLY A 68 12.21 -1.26 3.01
N TRP A 69 11.78 -0.02 3.25
CA TRP A 69 10.48 0.30 3.85
C TRP A 69 9.54 0.94 2.83
N TYR A 70 8.29 0.48 2.83
CA TYR A 70 7.28 0.93 1.89
C TYR A 70 5.93 1.13 2.57
N VAL A 71 5.21 2.15 2.14
CA VAL A 71 3.79 2.33 2.45
C VAL A 71 2.99 1.59 1.38
N ILE A 72 2.15 0.65 1.83
CA ILE A 72 1.27 -0.11 0.94
C ILE A 72 0.02 0.71 0.65
N TYR A 73 -0.30 0.88 -0.63
CA TYR A 73 -1.54 1.43 -1.11
C TYR A 73 -2.31 0.38 -1.93
N THR A 74 -3.63 0.36 -1.79
CA THR A 74 -4.49 -0.57 -2.53
C THR A 74 -5.65 0.16 -3.18
N ARG A 75 -6.10 -0.32 -4.34
CA ARG A 75 -7.36 0.12 -4.94
C ARG A 75 -8.09 -1.06 -5.57
N PRO A 76 -9.43 -1.00 -5.71
CA PRO A 76 -10.16 -1.97 -6.51
C PRO A 76 -9.57 -2.02 -7.92
N ARG A 77 -9.32 -3.22 -8.43
CA ARG A 77 -8.96 -3.38 -9.84
C ARG A 77 -10.15 -2.95 -10.68
N GLU A 78 -9.93 -2.10 -11.67
CA GLU A 78 -10.97 -1.79 -12.65
C GLU A 78 -11.45 -3.13 -13.24
N LYS A 79 -12.75 -3.42 -13.13
CA LYS A 79 -13.31 -4.70 -13.56
C LYS A 79 -12.93 -4.90 -15.04
N ALA A 80 -12.05 -5.85 -15.32
CA ALA A 80 -12.11 -6.54 -16.60
C ALA A 80 -13.46 -7.27 -16.59
N GLU A 81 -14.32 -6.98 -17.56
CA GLU A 81 -15.58 -7.68 -17.75
C GLU A 81 -15.29 -9.18 -17.94
N ASP A 82 -15.51 -9.99 -16.89
CA ASP A 82 -15.54 -11.46 -16.96
C ASP A 82 -16.48 -11.87 -15.82
N GLY A 83 -17.76 -12.14 -16.10
CA GLY A 83 -18.24 -13.48 -16.43
C GLY A 83 -19.01 -14.00 -15.21
N PRO A 84 -20.15 -14.69 -15.35
CA PRO A 84 -21.04 -14.97 -14.23
C PRO A 84 -20.34 -15.83 -13.17
N SER A 85 -20.56 -15.50 -11.90
CA SER A 85 -20.20 -16.35 -10.77
C SER A 85 -20.90 -17.69 -10.96
N GLU A 86 -20.12 -18.76 -11.12
CA GLU A 86 -20.56 -20.14 -10.97
C GLU A 86 -20.92 -20.37 -9.49
N GLU A 87 -22.01 -19.78 -9.04
CA GLU A 87 -22.89 -20.36 -8.04
C GLU A 87 -24.00 -21.08 -8.82
N GLU A 88 -23.98 -22.41 -8.94
CA GLU A 88 -25.19 -23.29 -9.07
C GLU A 88 -24.97 -24.73 -9.59
N GLU A 89 -23.77 -25.23 -9.92
CA GLU A 89 -23.65 -26.64 -10.39
C GLU A 89 -22.69 -27.54 -9.60
N LEU A 90 -22.82 -27.55 -8.28
CA LEU A 90 -22.30 -28.65 -7.46
C LEU A 90 -23.21 -28.81 -6.23
N TRP A 91 -24.40 -29.38 -6.45
CA TRP A 91 -25.08 -30.44 -5.70
C TRP A 91 -26.53 -30.60 -6.20
#